data_AF-A0A0L6W750-F1
#
_entry.id   AF-A0A0L6W750-F1
#
_cell.length_a   1.000
_cell.length_b   1.000
_cell.length_c   1.000
_cell.angle_alpha   90.00
_cell.angle_beta   90.00
_cell.angle_gamma   90.00
#
_symmetry.space_group_name_H-M   'P 1'
#
loop_
_entity.id
_entity.type
_entity.pdbx_description
1 polymer ?
#
loop_
_entity_poly.entity_id
_entity_poly.type
_entity_poly.pdbx_seq_one_letter_code
_entity_poly.pdbx_strand_id
1 'polypeptide(L)'
;VPLLVLIELVSYLARAVSLGVRLFANITAGHTLLKILSTYLYKLFSGSVLVAVLTLIPFAIFLALVGLEIAVSLIQAFVFTLLVCSYLRDAVHLH
;
A
#
# COMPACT_ATOMS: atom_id res chain seq x y z
N VAL A 1 -6.38 -33.80 -14.25
CA VAL A 1 -6.17 -33.52 -12.81
C VAL A 1 -4.85 -32.80 -12.50
N PRO A 2 -3.66 -33.19 -13.02
CA PRO A 2 -2.41 -32.50 -12.66
C PRO A 2 -2.29 -31.08 -13.23
N LEU A 3 -2.89 -30.83 -14.41
CA LEU A 3 -2.87 -29.52 -15.03
C LEU A 3 -3.65 -28.48 -14.20
N LEU A 4 -4.80 -28.85 -13.63
CA LEU A 4 -5.69 -27.94 -12.89
C LEU A 4 -5.03 -27.40 -11.61
N VAL A 5 -4.33 -28.27 -10.87
CA VAL A 5 -3.55 -27.91 -9.68
C VAL A 5 -2.43 -26.93 -10.02
N LEU A 6 -1.77 -27.11 -11.18
CA LEU A 6 -0.71 -26.22 -11.63
C LEU A 6 -1.23 -24.79 -11.93
N ILE A 7 -2.38 -24.68 -12.59
CA ILE A 7 -3.00 -23.37 -12.89
C ILE A 7 -3.51 -22.68 -11.62
N GLU A 8 -4.04 -23.46 -10.67
CA GLU A 8 -4.49 -22.96 -9.37
C GLU A 8 -3.32 -22.37 -8.58
N LEU A 9 -2.19 -23.09 -8.49
CA LEU A 9 -0.97 -22.62 -7.85
C LEU A 9 -0.45 -21.32 -8.47
N VAL A 10 -0.44 -21.22 -9.81
CA VAL A 10 -0.01 -20.01 -10.54
C VAL A 10 -0.97 -18.84 -10.27
N SER A 11 -2.28 -19.07 -10.28
CA SER A 11 -3.29 -18.03 -10.02
C SER A 11 -3.19 -17.47 -8.60
N TYR A 12 -2.91 -18.32 -7.61
CA TYR A 12 -2.70 -17.90 -6.23
C TYR A 12 -1.37 -17.15 -6.03
N LEU A 13 -0.26 -17.61 -6.64
CA LEU A 13 1.00 -16.86 -6.65
C LEU A 13 0.84 -15.48 -7.31
N ALA A 14 0.11 -15.42 -8.42
CA ALA A 14 -0.20 -14.15 -9.08
C ALA A 14 -1.01 -13.20 -8.17
N ARG A 15 -1.94 -13.74 -7.37
CA ARG A 15 -2.72 -12.95 -6.38
C ARG A 15 -1.83 -12.41 -5.27
N ALA A 16 -0.91 -13.22 -4.74
CA ALA A 16 0.10 -12.80 -3.77
C ALA A 16 1.02 -11.70 -4.31
N VAL A 17 1.54 -11.88 -5.52
CA VAL A 17 2.39 -10.88 -6.18
C VAL A 17 1.62 -9.58 -6.45
N SER A 18 0.37 -9.68 -6.91
CA SER A 18 -0.51 -8.51 -7.10
C SER A 18 -0.72 -7.72 -5.81
N LEU A 19 -0.78 -8.41 -4.67
CA LEU A 19 -0.90 -7.80 -3.36
C LEU A 19 0.36 -7.02 -2.95
N GLY A 20 1.54 -7.64 -3.14
CA GLY A 20 2.83 -7.02 -2.84
C GLY A 20 3.10 -5.78 -3.72
N VAL A 21 2.80 -5.87 -5.02
CA VAL A 21 2.89 -4.72 -5.94
C VAL A 21 1.98 -3.58 -5.50
N ARG A 22 0.77 -3.89 -5.01
CA ARG A 22 -0.19 -2.88 -4.51
C ARG A 22 0.33 -2.16 -3.27
N LEU A 23 0.94 -2.89 -2.33
CA LEU A 23 1.57 -2.31 -1.15
C LEU A 23 2.76 -1.40 -1.53
N PHE A 24 3.61 -1.89 -2.43
CA PHE A 24 4.78 -1.16 -2.92
C PHE A 24 4.39 0.14 -3.65
N ALA A 25 3.38 0.07 -4.52
CA ALA A 25 2.86 1.23 -5.24
C ALA A 25 2.33 2.30 -4.27
N ASN A 26 1.54 1.89 -3.27
CA ASN A 26 0.99 2.79 -2.26
C ASN A 26 2.09 3.48 -1.42
N ILE A 27 3.06 2.73 -0.90
CA ILE A 27 4.18 3.31 -0.13
C ILE A 27 5.05 4.24 -1.01
N THR A 28 5.30 3.87 -2.26
CA THR A 28 6.09 4.69 -3.19
C THR A 28 5.37 5.97 -3.59
N ALA A 29 4.04 5.91 -3.79
CA ALA A 29 3.20 7.06 -4.07
C ALA A 29 3.19 8.05 -2.90
N GLY A 30 2.97 7.55 -1.67
CA GLY A 30 3.02 8.36 -0.45
C GLY A 30 4.38 9.04 -0.26
N HIS A 31 5.48 8.30 -0.47
CA HIS A 31 6.84 8.84 -0.30
C HIS A 31 7.21 9.87 -1.39
N THR A 32 6.71 9.69 -2.62
CA THR A 32 6.86 10.65 -3.73
C THR A 32 6.07 11.92 -3.44
N LEU A 33 4.84 11.78 -2.95
CA LEU A 33 3.96 12.90 -2.62
C LEU A 33 4.51 13.74 -1.47
N LEU A 34 5.10 13.13 -0.44
CA LEU A 34 5.77 13.84 0.65
C LEU A 34 6.94 14.71 0.16
N LYS A 35 7.69 14.21 -0.84
CA LYS A 35 8.79 14.94 -1.47
C LYS A 35 8.30 16.15 -2.28
N ILE A 36 7.20 15.99 -3.02
CA ILE A 36 6.55 17.07 -3.77
C ILE A 36 6.02 18.14 -2.82
N LEU A 37 5.36 17.73 -1.73
CA LEU A 37 4.78 18.64 -0.75
C LEU A 37 5.86 19.40 0.05
N SER A 38 6.94 18.73 0.45
CA SER A 38 8.10 19.39 1.08
C SER A 38 8.73 20.44 0.16
N THR A 39 8.85 20.14 -1.13
CA THR A 39 9.34 21.11 -2.15
C THR A 39 8.37 22.28 -2.34
N TYR A 40 7.07 22.03 -2.32
CA TYR A 40 6.04 23.07 -2.42
C TYR A 40 6.01 23.96 -1.17
N LEU A 41 6.06 23.37 0.03
CA LEU A 41 6.11 24.08 1.30
C LEU A 41 7.37 24.95 1.39
N TYR A 42 8.52 24.45 0.95
CA TYR A 42 9.75 25.25 0.90
C TYR A 42 9.62 26.48 -0.02
N LYS A 43 9.02 26.32 -1.21
CA LYS A 43 8.73 27.45 -2.11
C LYS A 43 7.72 28.43 -1.52
N LEU A 44 6.72 27.93 -0.79
CA LEU A 44 5.69 28.75 -0.16
C LEU A 44 6.21 29.54 1.04
N PHE A 45 7.12 28.95 1.81
CA PHE A 45 7.74 29.60 2.99
C PHE A 45 8.65 30.77 2.57
N SER A 46 9.18 30.75 1.35
CA SER A 46 9.86 31.89 0.74
C SER A 46 8.91 33.01 0.27
N GLY A 47 7.59 32.80 0.32
CA GLY A 47 6.55 33.75 -0.07
C GLY A 47 6.01 34.57 1.10
N SER A 48 4.68 34.57 1.31
CA SER A 48 3.99 35.35 2.36
C SER A 48 3.32 34.43 3.40
N VAL A 49 3.33 34.86 4.68
CA VAL A 49 2.77 34.14 5.85
C VAL A 49 1.29 33.74 5.66
N LEU A 50 0.52 34.54 4.91
CA LEU A 50 -0.90 34.26 4.64
C LEU A 50 -1.10 32.97 3.83
N VAL A 51 -0.18 32.68 2.91
CA VAL A 51 -0.24 31.49 2.05
C VAL A 51 0.13 30.24 2.85
N ALA A 52 1.00 30.38 3.85
CA ALA A 52 1.41 29.28 4.74
C ALA A 52 0.24 28.71 5.55
N VAL A 53 -0.70 29.56 6.00
CA VAL A 53 -1.91 29.13 6.70
C VAL A 53 -2.86 28.37 5.76
N LEU A 54 -2.97 28.82 4.51
CA LEU A 54 -3.83 28.17 3.52
C LEU A 54 -3.33 26.76 3.16
N THR A 55 -2.02 26.54 3.15
CA THR A 55 -1.42 25.21 2.92
C THR A 55 -1.66 24.18 4.02
N LEU A 56 -2.09 24.60 5.21
CA LEU A 56 -2.33 23.70 6.34
C LEU A 56 -3.56 22.79 6.08
N ILE A 57 -4.55 23.29 5.33
CA ILE A 57 -5.75 22.54 4.96
C ILE A 57 -5.43 21.35 4.04
N PRO A 58 -4.78 21.51 2.87
CA PRO A 58 -4.40 20.38 2.02
C PRO A 58 -3.38 19.46 2.70
N PHE A 59 -2.52 19.98 3.60
CA PHE A 59 -1.62 19.15 4.40
C PHE A 59 -2.38 18.20 5.34
N ALA A 60 -3.43 18.68 6.01
CA ALA A 60 -4.24 17.85 6.90
C ALA A 60 -5.00 16.74 6.14
N ILE A 61 -5.58 17.06 4.97
CA ILE A 61 -6.24 16.07 4.11
C ILE A 61 -5.23 15.01 3.63
N PHE A 62 -4.04 15.45 3.23
CA PHE A 62 -2.97 14.54 2.81
C PHE A 62 -2.52 13.61 3.95
N LEU A 63 -2.33 14.14 5.15
CA LEU A 63 -1.99 13.33 6.33
C LEU A 63 -3.06 12.28 6.61
N ALA A 64 -4.34 12.63 6.47
CA ALA A 64 -5.45 11.70 6.61
C ALA A 64 -5.43 10.59 5.54
N LEU A 65 -5.12 10.93 4.28
CA LEU A 65 -5.00 9.95 3.19
C LEU A 65 -3.84 8.97 3.43
N VAL A 66 -2.66 9.47 3.84
CA VAL A 66 -1.52 8.60 4.17
C VAL A 66 -1.84 7.67 5.34
N GLY A 67 -2.54 8.16 6.36
CA GLY A 67 -3.01 7.33 7.47
C GLY A 67 -3.95 6.21 7.02
N LEU A 68 -4.92 6.53 6.15
CA LEU A 68 -5.81 5.55 5.54
C LEU A 68 -5.04 4.51 4.70
N GLU A 69 -4.04 4.96 3.95
CA GLU A 69 -3.24 4.12 3.07
C GLU A 69 -2.37 3.11 3.87
N ILE A 70 -1.81 3.55 4.99
CA ILE A 70 -1.11 2.66 5.94
C ILE A 70 -2.08 1.66 6.58
N ALA A 71 -3.28 2.08 6.98
CA ALA A 71 -4.29 1.17 7.54
C ALA A 71 -4.69 0.07 6.54
N VAL A 72 -4.93 0.44 5.27
CA VAL A 72 -5.21 -0.52 4.20
C VAL A 72 -4.02 -1.44 3.96
N SER A 73 -2.80 -0.92 3.99
CA SER A 73 -1.57 -1.70 3.80
C SER A 73 -1.42 -2.82 4.86
N LEU A 74 -1.78 -2.54 6.12
CA LEU A 74 -1.75 -3.52 7.21
C LEU A 74 -2.78 -4.64 7.01
N ILE A 75 -4.01 -4.27 6.61
CA ILE A 75 -5.07 -5.25 6.30
C ILE A 75 -4.64 -6.13 5.13
N GLN A 76 -4.00 -5.55 4.12
CA GLN A 76 -3.51 -6.27 2.96
C GLN A 76 -2.44 -7.31 3.34
N ALA A 77 -1.45 -6.92 4.16
CA ALA A 77 -0.43 -7.83 4.67
C ALA A 77 -1.01 -8.95 5.54
N PHE A 78 -2.04 -8.67 6.34
CA PHE A 78 -2.74 -9.67 7.15
C PHE A 78 -3.43 -10.73 6.28
N VAL A 79 -4.16 -10.30 5.24
CA VAL A 79 -4.84 -11.22 4.30
C VAL A 79 -3.84 -12.13 3.58
N PHE A 80 -2.66 -11.61 3.23
CA PHE A 80 -1.60 -12.43 2.65
C PHE A 80 -1.14 -13.56 3.58
N THR A 81 -0.84 -13.23 4.84
CA THR A 81 -0.40 -14.23 5.82
C THR A 81 -1.47 -15.30 6.06
N LEU A 82 -2.75 -14.91 6.13
CA LEU A 82 -3.85 -15.87 6.25
C LEU A 82 -3.95 -16.83 5.06
N LEU A 83 -3.83 -16.33 3.83
CA LEU A 83 -3.84 -17.15 2.62
C LEU A 83 -2.66 -18.15 2.61
N VAL A 84 -1.47 -17.69 3.00
CA VAL A 84 -0.27 -18.55 3.10
C VAL A 84 -0.43 -19.61 4.18
N CYS A 85 -0.97 -19.27 5.36
CA CYS A 85 -1.21 -20.25 6.43
C CYS A 85 -2.26 -21.28 6.03
N SER A 86 -3.35 -20.87 5.36
CA SER A 86 -4.37 -21.80 4.84
C SER A 86 -3.75 -22.78 3.85
N TYR A 87 -2.92 -22.27 2.93
CA TYR A 87 -2.23 -23.11 1.95
C TYR A 87 -1.24 -24.08 2.60
N LEU A 88 -0.43 -23.60 3.56
CA LEU A 88 0.52 -24.46 4.27
C LEU A 88 -0.22 -25.59 5.00
N ARG A 89 -1.42 -25.30 5.51
CA ARG A 89 -2.27 -26.29 6.16
C ARG A 89 -2.84 -27.31 5.16
N ASP A 90 -3.32 -26.88 3.99
CA ASP A 90 -3.78 -27.77 2.92
C ASP A 90 -2.64 -28.62 2.33
N ALA A 91 -1.43 -28.07 2.20
CA ALA A 91 -0.26 -28.78 1.68
C ALA A 91 0.32 -29.81 2.68
N VAL A 92 0.24 -29.52 3.98
CA VAL A 92 0.71 -30.43 5.06
C VAL A 92 -0.31 -31.53 5.34
N HIS A 93 -1.61 -31.21 5.35
CA HIS A 93 -2.68 -32.20 5.43
C HIS A 93 -2.97 -32.77 4.04
N LEU A 94 -1.96 -33.28 3.35
CA LEU A 94 -2.17 -34.07 2.13
C LEU A 94 -2.81 -35.42 2.50
N HIS A 95 -4.11 -35.35 2.77
CA HIS A 95 -5.10 -36.41 2.69
C HIS A 95 -6.45 -35.79 2.29
#